data_AF-A0A958QXS3-F1
#
_entry.id   AF-A0A958QXS3-F1
#
_cell.length_a   1.000
_cell.length_b   1.000
_cell.length_c   1.000
_cell.angle_alpha   90.00
_cell.angle_beta   90.00
_cell.angle_gamma   90.00
#
_symmetry.space_group_name_H-M   'P 1'
#
loop_
_entity.id
_entity.type
_entity.pdbx_description
1 polymer ?
#
loop_
_entity_poly.entity_id
_entity_poly.type
_entity_poly.pdbx_seq_one_letter_code
_entity_poly.pdbx_strand_id
1 'polypeptide(L)'
;DNEPFPLFKRFFPGGINSVRGYDSRELGPKDEQGNEYGGSKQLVANFELLFPLIPQMGLQGVVFYDAGQAFDDDVQIEIGDLRQAVGWGVRWRSPLAPIRIEIGYPIDRESGESSVVTNFSFGSPL
;
A
#
# COMPACT_ATOMS: atom_id res chain seq x y z
N ASP A 1 2.82 -22.56 23.53
CA ASP A 1 3.54 -21.30 23.75
C ASP A 1 2.63 -20.15 23.34
N ASN A 2 2.27 -19.29 24.29
CA ASN A 2 1.19 -18.29 24.17
C ASN A 2 1.76 -16.86 24.25
N GLU A 3 2.96 -16.66 23.71
CA GLU A 3 3.61 -15.35 23.69
C GLU A 3 2.99 -14.48 22.58
N PRO A 4 2.50 -13.26 22.90
CA PRO A 4 1.90 -12.39 21.91
C PRO A 4 2.89 -12.06 20.78
N PHE A 5 2.43 -12.11 19.54
CA PHE A 5 3.28 -11.89 18.37
C PHE A 5 3.94 -10.50 18.42
N PRO A 6 5.28 -10.39 18.46
CA PRO A 6 5.94 -9.12 18.72
C PRO A 6 5.61 -8.04 17.68
N LEU A 7 5.37 -6.80 18.12
CA LEU A 7 4.98 -5.68 17.23
C LEU A 7 5.90 -5.49 16.02
N PHE A 8 7.22 -5.69 16.19
CA PHE A 8 8.19 -5.54 15.09
C PHE A 8 8.10 -6.63 14.01
N LYS A 9 7.36 -7.71 14.25
CA LYS A 9 7.09 -8.76 13.26
C LYS A 9 5.75 -8.57 12.55
N ARG A 10 4.92 -7.62 13.00
CA ARG A 10 3.57 -7.39 12.47
C ARG A 10 3.61 -6.73 11.11
N PHE A 11 2.60 -7.01 10.31
CA PHE A 11 2.41 -6.45 8.99
C PHE A 11 1.55 -5.19 9.05
N PHE A 12 1.95 -4.18 8.26
CA PHE A 12 1.31 -2.88 8.20
C PHE A 12 1.16 -2.42 6.74
N PRO A 13 0.20 -2.96 5.98
CA PRO A 13 -0.13 -2.44 4.66
C PRO A 13 -0.59 -0.98 4.70
N GLY A 14 -0.55 -0.34 3.54
CA GLY A 14 -0.64 1.11 3.35
C GLY A 14 0.68 1.69 2.81
N GLY A 15 0.57 2.71 1.95
CA GLY A 15 1.70 3.41 1.34
C GLY A 15 2.25 2.76 0.07
N ILE A 16 3.38 3.31 -0.41
CA ILE A 16 3.91 3.14 -1.77
C ILE A 16 4.22 1.69 -2.20
N ASN A 17 4.41 0.79 -1.23
CA ASN A 17 4.84 -0.59 -1.44
C ASN A 17 3.79 -1.63 -1.07
N SER A 18 2.54 -1.20 -0.88
CA SER A 18 1.42 -2.11 -0.65
C SER A 18 0.14 -1.55 -1.26
N VAL A 19 -0.72 -0.86 -0.50
CA VAL A 19 -1.99 -0.31 -0.99
C VAL A 19 -1.88 1.22 -1.04
N ARG A 20 -1.66 1.75 -2.24
CA ARG A 20 -1.18 3.13 -2.44
C ARG A 20 -2.22 4.23 -2.22
N GLY A 21 -3.49 3.86 -2.06
CA GLY A 21 -4.57 4.78 -1.69
C GLY A 21 -4.72 4.99 -0.19
N TYR A 22 -3.94 4.30 0.64
CA TYR A 22 -3.98 4.42 2.10
C TYR A 22 -2.63 4.89 2.63
N ASP A 23 -2.67 5.65 3.72
CA ASP A 23 -1.46 6.15 4.37
C ASP A 23 -0.59 5.01 4.90
N SER A 24 0.69 5.28 5.14
CA SER A 24 1.62 4.26 5.60
C SER A 24 1.15 3.66 6.92
N ARG A 25 1.00 2.33 6.96
CA ARG A 25 0.56 1.56 8.13
C ARG A 25 -0.90 1.76 8.55
N GLU A 26 -1.73 2.34 7.68
CA GLU A 26 -3.15 2.60 7.94
C GLU A 26 -4.01 1.32 7.94
N LEU A 27 -3.58 0.27 7.24
CA LEU A 27 -4.38 -0.94 7.07
C LEU A 27 -4.00 -2.02 8.08
N GLY A 28 -4.93 -2.36 8.96
CA GLY A 28 -4.82 -3.49 9.85
C GLY A 28 -5.81 -3.41 11.01
N PRO A 29 -5.71 -4.36 11.95
CA PRO A 29 -6.48 -4.32 13.18
C PRO A 29 -6.17 -3.06 13.99
N LYS A 30 -7.22 -2.48 14.59
CA LYS A 30 -7.16 -1.26 15.41
C LYS A 30 -7.56 -1.59 16.85
N ASP A 31 -6.95 -0.92 17.82
CA ASP A 31 -7.32 -1.04 19.23
C ASP A 31 -8.62 -0.27 19.56
N GLU A 32 -9.08 -0.32 20.81
CA GLU A 32 -10.29 0.39 21.26
C GLU A 32 -10.19 1.92 21.12
N GLN A 33 -8.98 2.47 20.99
CA GLN A 33 -8.73 3.89 20.76
C GLN A 33 -8.60 4.23 19.27
N GLY A 34 -8.68 3.22 18.38
CA GLY A 34 -8.57 3.38 16.94
C GLY A 34 -7.13 3.41 16.41
N ASN A 35 -6.12 3.05 17.21
CA ASN A 35 -4.74 3.00 16.74
C ASN A 35 -4.44 1.68 16.01
N GLU A 36 -3.78 1.75 14.85
CA GLU A 36 -3.33 0.56 14.14
C GLU A 36 -2.18 -0.13 14.88
N TYR A 37 -2.38 -1.40 15.22
CA TYR A 37 -1.31 -2.24 15.79
C TYR A 37 -0.76 -3.27 14.80
N GLY A 38 -1.31 -3.32 13.58
CA GLY A 38 -0.87 -4.21 12.49
C GLY A 38 -1.30 -5.66 12.70
N GLY A 39 -1.22 -6.50 11.68
CA GLY A 39 -1.65 -7.91 11.74
C GLY A 39 -0.50 -8.91 11.90
N SER A 40 -0.80 -10.12 12.37
CA SER A 40 0.14 -11.25 12.32
C SER A 40 0.21 -11.90 10.93
N LYS A 41 -0.79 -11.66 10.09
CA LYS A 41 -0.83 -12.04 8.67
C LYS A 41 -1.31 -10.87 7.80
N GLN A 42 -0.99 -10.93 6.52
CA GLN A 42 -1.46 -9.95 5.53
C GLN A 42 -1.76 -10.64 4.20
N LEU A 43 -2.66 -10.03 3.43
CA LEU A 43 -2.86 -10.32 2.02
C LEU A 43 -2.78 -8.99 1.27
N VAL A 44 -1.94 -8.93 0.24
CA VAL A 44 -1.80 -7.75 -0.64
C VAL A 44 -1.73 -8.25 -2.08
N ALA A 45 -2.51 -7.62 -2.96
CA ALA A 45 -2.55 -7.86 -4.38
C ALA A 45 -2.47 -6.53 -5.12
N ASN A 46 -1.53 -6.42 -6.06
CA ASN A 46 -1.32 -5.22 -6.86
C ASN A 46 -1.39 -5.58 -8.34
N PHE A 47 -2.26 -4.89 -9.07
CA PHE A 47 -2.39 -5.00 -10.51
C PHE A 47 -1.93 -3.69 -11.13
N GLU A 48 -0.92 -3.76 -12.00
CA GLU A 48 -0.31 -2.57 -12.60
C GLU A 48 -0.27 -2.68 -14.13
N LEU A 49 -0.58 -1.56 -14.79
CA LEU A 49 -0.32 -1.38 -16.21
C LEU A 49 0.72 -0.27 -16.37
N LEU A 50 1.92 -0.66 -16.80
CA LEU A 50 3.00 0.27 -17.14
C LEU A 50 2.99 0.56 -18.64
N PHE A 51 3.19 1.82 -19.00
CA PHE A 51 3.29 2.23 -20.40
C PHE A 51 4.40 3.28 -20.58
N PRO A 52 5.08 3.29 -21.73
CA PRO A 52 6.12 4.27 -21.99
C PRO A 52 5.51 5.66 -22.13
N LEU A 53 6.12 6.66 -21.47
CA LEU A 53 5.85 8.07 -21.72
C LEU A 53 6.96 8.66 -22.61
N ILE A 54 8.21 8.50 -22.18
CA ILE A 54 9.40 8.92 -22.92
C ILE A 54 10.45 7.80 -22.82
N PRO A 55 10.43 6.81 -23.73
CA PRO A 55 11.31 5.64 -23.66
C PRO A 55 12.80 5.98 -23.55
N GLN A 56 13.24 7.00 -24.29
CA GLN A 56 14.65 7.43 -24.37
C GLN A 56 15.16 7.99 -23.03
N MET A 57 14.26 8.52 -22.20
CA MET A 57 14.58 9.03 -20.87
C MET A 57 14.29 8.02 -19.76
N GLY A 58 13.80 6.82 -20.08
CA GLY A 58 13.38 5.84 -19.09
C GLY A 58 12.14 6.26 -18.29
N LEU A 59 11.30 7.14 -18.83
CA LEU A 59 10.08 7.64 -18.19
C LEU A 59 8.87 6.76 -18.56
N GLN A 60 8.17 6.27 -17.54
CA GLN A 60 6.99 5.42 -17.69
C GLN A 60 5.83 5.98 -16.88
N GLY A 61 4.63 5.84 -17.44
CA GLY A 61 3.38 5.99 -16.70
C GLY A 61 2.98 4.66 -16.10
N VAL A 62 2.26 4.71 -14.98
CA VAL A 62 1.61 3.56 -14.37
C VAL A 62 0.18 3.93 -14.02
N VAL A 63 -0.75 3.01 -14.27
CA VAL A 63 -2.06 2.99 -13.61
C VAL A 63 -2.17 1.68 -12.83
N PHE A 64 -2.84 1.71 -11.70
CA PHE A 64 -2.89 0.55 -10.82
C PHE A 64 -4.24 0.37 -10.12
N TYR A 65 -4.46 -0.87 -9.70
CA TYR A 65 -5.48 -1.28 -8.75
C TYR A 65 -4.80 -2.12 -7.67
N ASP A 66 -4.96 -1.71 -6.42
CA ASP A 66 -4.40 -2.36 -5.24
C ASP A 66 -5.53 -2.88 -4.36
N ALA A 67 -5.32 -4.03 -3.73
CA ALA A 67 -6.17 -4.56 -2.69
C ALA A 67 -5.30 -5.15 -1.58
N GLY A 68 -5.60 -4.85 -0.33
CA GLY A 68 -4.85 -5.46 0.76
C GLY A 68 -5.39 -5.16 2.15
N GLN A 69 -4.98 -5.99 3.10
CA GLN A 69 -5.33 -5.86 4.51
C GLN A 69 -4.38 -6.72 5.38
N ALA A 70 -4.17 -6.30 6.62
CA ALA A 70 -3.57 -7.12 7.66
C ALA A 70 -4.62 -7.62 8.66
N PHE A 71 -4.38 -8.81 9.21
CA PHE A 71 -5.33 -9.52 10.08
C PHE A 71 -4.61 -10.12 11.29
N ASP A 72 -5.34 -10.32 12.38
CA ASP A 72 -4.87 -11.13 13.51
C ASP A 72 -4.93 -12.63 13.18
N ASP A 73 -4.25 -13.44 14.00
CA ASP A 73 -4.09 -14.89 13.78
C ASP A 73 -5.46 -15.59 13.76
N ASP A 74 -6.32 -15.23 14.71
CA ASP A 74 -7.65 -15.79 14.94
C ASP A 74 -8.72 -15.35 13.92
N VAL A 75 -8.44 -14.36 13.07
CA VAL A 75 -9.40 -13.82 12.09
C VAL A 75 -9.28 -14.55 10.75
N GLN A 76 -10.31 -15.21 10.24
CA GLN A 76 -10.23 -15.81 8.90
C GLN A 76 -10.07 -14.75 7.81
N ILE A 77 -9.23 -15.01 6.79
CA ILE A 77 -9.04 -14.07 5.68
C ILE A 77 -10.21 -14.21 4.72
N GLU A 78 -11.03 -13.16 4.61
CA GLU A 78 -12.09 -13.05 3.61
C GLU A 78 -11.71 -12.03 2.53
N ILE A 79 -11.98 -12.36 1.26
CA ILE A 79 -11.67 -11.46 0.14
C ILE A 79 -12.48 -10.16 0.24
N GLY A 80 -13.67 -10.21 0.87
CA GLY A 80 -14.52 -9.04 1.10
C GLY A 80 -13.94 -8.00 2.06
N ASP A 81 -13.00 -8.39 2.92
CA ASP A 81 -12.38 -7.51 3.92
C ASP A 81 -11.16 -6.75 3.37
N LEU A 82 -10.79 -6.99 2.12
CA LEU A 82 -9.67 -6.31 1.49
C LEU A 82 -10.02 -4.87 1.17
N ARG A 83 -9.21 -3.95 1.69
CA ARG A 83 -9.29 -2.53 1.39
C ARG A 83 -8.67 -2.27 0.03
N GLN A 84 -9.34 -1.49 -0.80
CA GLN A 84 -9.03 -1.35 -2.22
C GLN A 84 -8.67 0.09 -2.59
N ALA A 85 -7.79 0.23 -3.56
CA ALA A 85 -7.40 1.53 -4.09
C ALA A 85 -7.16 1.45 -5.60
N VAL A 86 -7.41 2.56 -6.29
CA VAL A 86 -6.95 2.78 -7.66
C VAL A 86 -6.03 3.97 -7.70
N GLY A 87 -5.22 4.07 -8.74
CA GLY A 87 -4.41 5.27 -8.91
C GLY A 87 -3.55 5.26 -10.14
N TRP A 88 -2.70 6.26 -10.19
CA TRP A 88 -1.81 6.49 -11.31
C TRP A 88 -0.52 7.15 -10.85
N GLY A 89 0.51 7.10 -11.68
CA GLY A 89 1.79 7.71 -11.35
C GLY A 89 2.78 7.72 -12.49
N VAL A 90 3.95 8.23 -12.16
CA VAL A 90 5.10 8.33 -13.05
C VAL A 90 6.30 7.67 -12.39
N ARG A 91 6.99 6.83 -13.14
CA ARG A 91 8.23 6.17 -12.74
C ARG A 91 9.34 6.60 -13.68
N TRP A 92 10.45 7.06 -13.11
CA TRP A 92 11.62 7.48 -13.87
C TRP A 92 12.84 6.67 -13.47
N ARG A 93 13.38 5.90 -14.42
CA ARG A 93 14.71 5.31 -14.30
C ARG A 93 15.77 6.36 -14.64
N SER A 94 16.01 7.29 -13.71
CA SER A 94 17.04 8.32 -13.90
C SER A 94 18.45 7.71 -13.84
N PRO A 95 19.49 8.41 -14.36
CA PRO A 95 20.87 7.93 -14.29
C PRO A 95 21.42 7.75 -12.87
N LEU A 96 20.89 8.49 -11.89
CA LEU A 96 21.36 8.44 -10.50
C LEU A 96 20.62 7.39 -9.68
N ALA A 97 19.29 7.39 -9.76
CA ALA A 97 18.43 6.50 -8.98
C ALA A 97 17.00 6.44 -9.55
N PRO A 98 16.27 5.32 -9.35
CA PRO A 98 14.85 5.25 -9.65
C PRO A 98 14.04 6.27 -8.82
N ILE A 99 13.07 6.91 -9.47
CA ILE A 99 12.10 7.83 -8.85
C ILE A 99 10.69 7.33 -9.13
N ARG A 100 9.82 7.36 -8.12
CA ARG A 100 8.38 7.07 -8.23
C ARG A 100 7.59 8.22 -7.62
N ILE A 101 6.58 8.69 -8.36
CA ILE A 101 5.53 9.58 -7.85
C ILE A 101 4.20 8.92 -8.20
N GLU A 102 3.43 8.52 -7.20
CA GLU A 102 2.20 7.75 -7.39
C GLU A 102 1.08 8.33 -6.53
N ILE A 103 -0.08 8.57 -7.13
CA ILE A 103 -1.27 9.13 -6.47
C ILE A 103 -2.31 8.02 -6.41
N GLY A 104 -2.73 7.67 -5.21
CA GLY A 104 -3.74 6.65 -4.94
C GLY A 104 -5.02 7.24 -4.37
N TYR A 105 -6.12 6.56 -4.66
CA TYR A 105 -7.47 6.90 -4.24
C TYR A 105 -8.10 5.64 -3.62
N PRO A 106 -8.47 5.65 -2.33
CA PRO A 106 -9.18 4.54 -1.71
C PRO A 106 -10.59 4.42 -2.28
N ILE A 107 -11.01 3.21 -2.65
CA ILE A 107 -12.33 2.93 -3.25
C ILE A 107 -13.40 2.87 -2.16
N ASP A 108 -13.07 2.20 -1.08
CA ASP A 108 -13.91 1.86 0.06
C ASP A 108 -13.44 2.64 1.30
N ARG A 109 -13.33 3.96 1.15
CA ARG A 109 -12.82 4.87 2.18
C ARG A 109 -13.75 4.93 3.40
N GLU A 110 -13.17 4.86 4.59
CA GLU A 110 -13.83 5.02 5.89
C GLU A 110 -13.67 6.44 6.46
N SER A 111 -14.43 6.74 7.53
CA SER A 111 -14.32 8.03 8.22
C SER A 111 -12.97 8.13 8.95
N GLY A 112 -12.24 9.22 8.71
CA GLY A 112 -10.91 9.44 9.27
C GLY A 112 -9.78 9.22 8.27
N GLU A 113 -10.04 8.48 7.19
CA GLU A 113 -9.04 8.19 6.16
C GLU A 113 -8.94 9.30 5.10
N SER A 114 -7.72 9.50 4.60
CA SER A 114 -7.39 10.39 3.48
C SER A 114 -8.19 10.05 2.22
N SER A 115 -8.67 11.07 1.50
CA SER A 115 -9.38 10.86 0.21
C SER A 115 -8.45 10.66 -0.98
N VAL A 116 -7.19 11.08 -0.84
CA VAL A 116 -6.12 10.98 -1.83
C VAL A 116 -4.82 10.85 -1.08
N VAL A 117 -3.97 9.89 -1.47
CA VAL A 117 -2.63 9.70 -0.90
C VAL A 117 -1.60 9.91 -1.99
N THR A 118 -0.62 10.77 -1.71
CA THR A 118 0.51 11.01 -2.62
C THR A 118 1.75 10.32 -2.10
N ASN A 119 2.29 9.42 -2.90
CA ASN A 119 3.45 8.61 -2.60
C ASN A 119 4.66 9.09 -3.39
N PHE A 120 5.82 9.14 -2.73
CA PHE A 120 7.10 9.48 -3.33
C PHE A 120 8.17 8.48 -2.88
N SER A 121 9.01 8.03 -3.81
CA SER A 121 10.25 7.33 -3.47
C SER A 121 11.40 7.68 -4.40
N PHE A 122 12.61 7.58 -3.85
CA PHE A 122 13.89 7.82 -4.52
C PHE A 122 14.89 6.74 -4.09
N GLY A 123 15.62 6.18 -5.05
CA GLY A 123 16.75 5.29 -4.78
C GLY A 123 16.35 3.83 -4.63
N SER A 124 15.79 3.43 -3.49
CA SER A 124 15.53 2.01 -3.19
C SER A 124 14.38 1.47 -4.05
N PRO A 125 14.60 0.44 -4.88
CA PRO A 125 13.53 -0.33 -5.46
C PRO A 125 13.11 -1.39 -4.45
N LEU A 126 12.31 -1.01 -3.47
CA LEU A 126 11.49 -1.90 -2.65
C LEU A 126 10.18 -1.18 -2.40
#